data_AF-A0A963BN53-F1
#
_entry.id   AF-A0A963BN53-F1
#
_cell.length_a   1.000
_cell.length_b   1.000
_cell.length_c   1.000
_cell.angle_alpha   90.00
_cell.angle_beta   90.00
_cell.angle_gamma   90.00
#
_symmetry.space_group_name_H-M   'P 1'
#
loop_
_entity.id
_entity.type
_entity.pdbx_description
1 polymer ?
#
loop_
_entity_poly.entity_id
_entity_poly.type
_entity_poly.pdbx_seq_one_letter_code
_entity_poly.pdbx_strand_id
1 'polypeptide(L)'
;MKSTPQSSDTPETDPTQGGEAAYIPFGYHADFINYLADNKNLFEIITYTDLMWSGDRAFDKNYPDERFAWNKALKEGLLDRKKIYVLIQHDVDTRPERTLNLLRHEQARGVRSNVMLFNKRVNRRKLAATGQLEYTGYDLDFNFLKDLQADGFLFGYHSNALEQALFDFDLAQQIFRDDVAELRRKLNIDFYTAHGGTPGPNNINNRDLPPPPDMLAGIQWVHNGATPWFDSNYSDGGINSPKRDPSKRDLRDFVRQWKPGNRYRVLTHPQYYHDPCGRSPRLSGTAWYEEVRAAYNSGDSERVWSGVKTVENERVSPLVSGKSGVGSNKVKVAVNSKQILRRFISRTLSLLRSK
;
A
#
# COMPACT_ATOMS: atom_id res chain seq x y z
N MET A 1 44.38 -35.40 -8.67
CA MET A 1 43.36 -34.61 -7.95
C MET A 1 42.97 -33.44 -8.85
N LYS A 2 41.74 -33.41 -9.36
CA LYS A 2 41.24 -32.32 -10.22
C LYS A 2 40.64 -31.25 -9.30
N SER A 3 41.21 -30.05 -9.34
CA SER A 3 40.71 -28.89 -8.61
C SER A 3 39.41 -28.39 -9.25
N THR A 4 38.32 -28.44 -8.49
CA THR A 4 37.05 -27.82 -8.85
C THR A 4 37.23 -26.29 -8.87
N PRO A 5 36.75 -25.56 -9.90
CA PRO A 5 36.77 -24.11 -9.86
C PRO A 5 35.76 -23.63 -8.82
N GLN A 6 36.22 -22.83 -7.85
CA GLN A 6 35.32 -22.05 -7.01
C GLN A 6 34.65 -20.99 -7.90
N SER A 7 33.33 -21.10 -8.09
CA SER A 7 32.55 -19.98 -8.59
C SER A 7 32.59 -18.90 -7.52
N SER A 8 33.25 -17.79 -7.84
CA SER A 8 33.18 -16.57 -7.04
C SER A 8 31.80 -15.94 -7.27
N ASP A 9 30.78 -16.49 -6.61
CA ASP A 9 29.45 -15.87 -6.51
C ASP A 9 29.55 -14.68 -5.56
N THR A 10 30.24 -13.62 -5.99
CA THR A 10 29.99 -12.29 -5.43
C THR A 10 28.55 -11.92 -5.80
N PRO A 11 27.65 -11.70 -4.83
CA PRO A 11 26.28 -11.30 -5.14
C PRO A 11 26.36 -10.01 -5.95
N GLU A 12 25.88 -10.06 -7.19
CA GLU A 12 25.74 -8.88 -8.05
C GLU A 12 25.06 -7.78 -7.24
N THR A 13 25.80 -6.69 -7.02
CA THR A 13 25.25 -5.51 -6.36
C THR A 13 24.11 -5.02 -7.24
N ASP A 14 22.89 -4.98 -6.68
CA ASP A 14 21.68 -4.64 -7.46
C ASP A 14 21.94 -3.39 -8.30
N PRO A 15 22.03 -3.54 -9.63
CA PRO A 15 22.50 -2.48 -10.50
C PRO A 15 21.50 -1.32 -10.55
N THR A 16 20.27 -1.50 -10.07
CA THR A 16 19.18 -0.53 -10.17
C THR A 16 19.28 0.64 -9.18
N GLN A 17 20.03 0.48 -8.06
CA GLN A 17 20.20 1.55 -7.06
C GLN A 17 21.60 1.61 -6.40
N GLY A 18 22.60 0.89 -6.92
CA GLY A 18 23.99 1.02 -6.45
C GLY A 18 24.27 0.31 -5.12
N GLY A 19 23.80 -0.93 -4.95
CA GLY A 19 24.21 -1.82 -3.86
C GLY A 19 23.59 -1.54 -2.48
N GLU A 20 23.38 -0.29 -2.08
CA GLU A 20 22.93 0.10 -0.73
C GLU A 20 21.56 0.81 -0.71
N ALA A 21 20.57 0.27 -1.41
CA ALA A 21 19.24 0.87 -1.53
C ALA A 21 18.43 1.00 -0.21
N ALA A 22 18.93 0.46 0.91
CA ALA A 22 18.27 0.65 2.20
C ALA A 22 18.90 1.81 2.96
N TYR A 23 18.07 2.77 3.30
CA TYR A 23 18.50 4.00 3.92
C TYR A 23 17.87 4.24 5.29
N ILE A 24 16.76 3.57 5.58
CA ILE A 24 15.99 3.71 6.81
C ILE A 24 16.12 2.40 7.59
N PRO A 25 16.34 2.44 8.92
CA PRO A 25 16.37 1.22 9.73
C PRO A 25 15.10 0.40 9.55
N PHE A 26 15.21 -0.93 9.46
CA PHE A 26 14.03 -1.81 9.38
C PHE A 26 13.14 -1.64 10.61
N GLY A 27 13.76 -1.53 11.79
CA GLY A 27 13.07 -1.25 13.04
C GLY A 27 12.11 -0.05 13.00
N TYR A 28 12.41 1.00 12.22
CA TYR A 28 11.53 2.18 12.13
C TYR A 28 10.15 1.85 11.53
N HIS A 29 10.11 0.99 10.50
CA HIS A 29 8.84 0.54 9.92
C HIS A 29 8.20 -0.55 10.78
N ALA A 30 8.99 -1.49 11.30
CA ALA A 30 8.49 -2.52 12.22
C ALA A 30 7.80 -1.92 13.47
N ASP A 31 8.34 -0.83 14.02
CA ASP A 31 7.76 -0.13 15.16
C ASP A 31 6.52 0.69 14.80
N PHE A 32 6.40 1.17 13.55
CA PHE A 32 5.13 1.71 13.05
C PHE A 32 4.03 0.63 13.07
N ILE A 33 4.36 -0.59 12.61
CA ILE A 33 3.43 -1.73 12.67
C ILE A 33 3.08 -2.08 14.12
N ASN A 34 4.07 -2.08 15.03
CA ASN A 34 3.82 -2.29 16.46
C ASN A 34 2.89 -1.23 17.03
N TYR A 35 3.15 0.05 16.74
CA TYR A 35 2.32 1.18 17.15
C TYR A 35 0.86 1.01 16.73
N LEU A 36 0.61 0.60 15.48
CA LEU A 36 -0.75 0.31 15.02
C LEU A 36 -1.38 -0.87 15.77
N ALA A 37 -0.62 -1.96 15.96
CA ALA A 37 -1.09 -3.17 16.62
C ALA A 37 -1.39 -2.98 18.11
N ASP A 38 -0.63 -2.13 18.80
CA ASP A 38 -0.81 -1.86 20.23
C ASP A 38 -1.96 -0.86 20.50
N ASN A 39 -2.41 -0.15 19.46
CA ASN A 39 -3.48 0.83 19.52
C ASN A 39 -4.73 0.39 18.72
N LYS A 40 -5.03 -0.93 18.71
CA LYS A 40 -6.20 -1.53 18.03
C LYS A 40 -7.55 -0.96 18.47
N ASN A 41 -7.63 -0.36 19.66
CA ASN A 41 -8.83 0.35 20.10
C ASN A 41 -9.08 1.65 19.32
N LEU A 42 -8.04 2.26 18.76
CA LEU A 42 -8.10 3.49 17.98
C LEU A 42 -8.01 3.24 16.47
N PHE A 43 -7.14 2.33 16.03
CA PHE A 43 -6.93 2.06 14.61
C PHE A 43 -7.78 0.89 14.10
N GLU A 44 -8.23 1.01 12.86
CA GLU A 44 -8.84 -0.07 12.09
C GLU A 44 -8.02 -0.26 10.82
N ILE A 45 -7.38 -1.43 10.67
CA ILE A 45 -6.53 -1.73 9.52
C ILE A 45 -7.38 -2.29 8.40
N ILE A 46 -7.37 -1.60 7.26
CA ILE A 46 -8.15 -1.92 6.07
C ILE A 46 -7.26 -2.23 4.87
N THR A 47 -7.80 -3.04 3.97
CA THR A 47 -7.25 -3.31 2.64
C THR A 47 -8.21 -2.77 1.58
N TYR A 48 -7.84 -2.84 0.32
CA TYR A 48 -8.75 -2.44 -0.75
C TYR A 48 -10.04 -3.26 -0.75
N THR A 49 -10.08 -4.51 -0.27
CA THR A 49 -11.34 -5.28 -0.20
C THR A 49 -12.36 -4.75 0.81
N ASP A 50 -11.93 -3.96 1.79
CA ASP A 50 -12.80 -3.39 2.82
C ASP A 50 -13.44 -2.06 2.41
N LEU A 51 -12.99 -1.49 1.29
CA LEU A 51 -13.63 -0.30 0.72
C LEU A 51 -15.02 -0.64 0.20
N MET A 52 -15.89 0.37 0.16
CA MET A 52 -17.31 0.19 -0.12
C MET A 52 -17.60 0.17 -1.62
N TRP A 53 -16.98 -0.78 -2.34
CA TRP A 53 -17.15 -0.95 -3.78
C TRP A 53 -18.60 -1.33 -4.11
N SER A 54 -19.39 -0.36 -4.54
CA SER A 54 -20.81 -0.51 -4.89
C SER A 54 -21.02 -0.88 -6.37
N GLY A 55 -20.07 -1.61 -6.98
CA GLY A 55 -20.01 -1.78 -8.43
C GLY A 55 -19.44 -0.56 -9.17
N ASP A 56 -18.93 0.42 -8.42
CA ASP A 56 -18.21 1.57 -8.96
C ASP A 56 -16.95 1.10 -9.71
N ARG A 57 -16.94 1.34 -11.01
CA ARG A 57 -15.79 1.10 -11.90
C ARG A 57 -15.29 2.39 -12.54
N ALA A 58 -15.76 3.56 -12.07
CA ALA A 58 -15.40 4.88 -12.61
C ALA A 58 -14.01 5.30 -12.13
N PHE A 59 -12.98 4.56 -12.55
CA PHE A 59 -11.59 4.80 -12.19
C PHE A 59 -11.12 6.17 -12.67
N ASP A 60 -11.62 6.62 -13.82
CA ASP A 60 -11.42 7.94 -14.41
C ASP A 60 -11.96 9.10 -13.54
N LYS A 61 -12.87 8.79 -12.61
CA LYS A 61 -13.51 9.76 -11.69
C LYS A 61 -13.12 9.55 -10.23
N ASN A 62 -12.13 8.71 -9.94
CA ASN A 62 -11.65 8.44 -8.57
C ASN A 62 -12.73 7.87 -7.63
N TYR A 63 -13.64 7.06 -8.17
CA TYR A 63 -14.60 6.27 -7.40
C TYR A 63 -15.53 7.07 -6.45
N PRO A 64 -16.34 8.00 -6.97
CA PRO A 64 -17.21 8.83 -6.15
C PRO A 64 -18.30 8.02 -5.43
N ASP A 65 -18.80 6.94 -6.02
CA ASP A 65 -19.86 6.13 -5.43
C ASP A 65 -19.32 5.30 -4.26
N GLU A 66 -18.08 4.82 -4.37
CA GLU A 66 -17.37 4.19 -3.25
C GLU A 66 -17.28 5.15 -2.06
N ARG A 67 -16.87 6.40 -2.28
CA ARG A 67 -16.78 7.36 -1.17
C ARG A 67 -18.15 7.69 -0.59
N PHE A 68 -19.16 7.87 -1.43
CA PHE A 68 -20.51 8.12 -0.96
C PHE A 68 -20.99 6.98 -0.05
N ALA A 69 -20.77 5.73 -0.47
CA ALA A 69 -21.09 4.55 0.33
C ALA A 69 -20.29 4.49 1.64
N TRP A 70 -19.00 4.82 1.63
CA TRP A 70 -18.17 4.94 2.84
C TRP A 70 -18.72 5.95 3.85
N ASN A 71 -19.03 7.17 3.39
CA ASN A 71 -19.58 8.23 4.24
C ASN A 71 -20.95 7.83 4.82
N LYS A 72 -21.77 7.16 4.01
CA LYS A 72 -23.05 6.62 4.45
C LYS A 72 -22.85 5.54 5.53
N ALA A 73 -21.91 4.63 5.35
CA ALA A 73 -21.59 3.57 6.31
C ALA A 73 -21.13 4.15 7.66
N LEU A 74 -20.31 5.20 7.65
CA LEU A 74 -19.96 5.95 8.87
C LEU A 74 -21.21 6.58 9.52
N LYS A 75 -22.10 7.18 8.72
CA LYS A 75 -23.33 7.83 9.23
C LYS A 75 -24.33 6.85 9.84
N GLU A 76 -24.44 5.67 9.26
CA GLU A 76 -25.35 4.62 9.71
C GLU A 76 -24.76 3.76 10.83
N GLY A 77 -23.51 4.01 11.24
CA GLY A 77 -22.83 3.26 12.29
C GLY A 77 -22.38 1.87 11.88
N LEU A 78 -22.33 1.59 10.57
CA LEU A 78 -21.71 0.37 10.03
C LEU A 78 -20.18 0.43 10.15
N LEU A 79 -19.63 1.65 10.09
CA LEU A 79 -18.23 1.95 10.38
C LEU A 79 -18.18 2.80 11.66
N ASP A 80 -17.27 2.46 12.57
CA ASP A 80 -17.06 3.19 13.82
C ASP A 80 -16.35 4.52 13.58
N ARG A 81 -17.08 5.62 13.78
CA ARG A 81 -16.56 7.00 13.68
C ARG A 81 -15.49 7.34 14.71
N LYS A 82 -15.29 6.51 15.75
CA LYS A 82 -14.22 6.67 16.74
C LYS A 82 -12.91 6.01 16.30
N LYS A 83 -12.92 5.23 15.22
CA LYS A 83 -11.72 4.60 14.65
C LYS A 83 -11.04 5.52 13.65
N ILE A 84 -9.73 5.34 13.52
CA ILE A 84 -8.92 5.85 12.42
C ILE A 84 -8.68 4.69 11.46
N TYR A 85 -9.10 4.83 10.21
CA TYR A 85 -8.96 3.78 9.21
C TYR A 85 -7.63 3.91 8.48
N VAL A 86 -6.84 2.85 8.45
CA VAL A 86 -5.48 2.87 7.89
C VAL A 86 -5.34 1.81 6.82
N LEU A 87 -4.99 2.23 5.61
CA LEU A 87 -4.61 1.35 4.52
C LEU A 87 -3.09 1.40 4.34
N ILE A 88 -2.42 0.26 4.55
CA ILE A 88 -0.98 0.11 4.33
C ILE A 88 -0.77 -0.53 2.96
N GLN A 89 0.06 0.07 2.11
CA GLN A 89 0.43 -0.48 0.81
C GLN A 89 1.95 -0.62 0.69
N HIS A 90 2.40 -1.74 0.16
CA HIS A 90 3.79 -2.01 -0.19
C HIS A 90 3.93 -2.17 -1.69
N ASP A 91 4.66 -1.25 -2.32
CA ASP A 91 5.07 -1.37 -3.71
C ASP A 91 6.40 -2.14 -3.73
N VAL A 92 6.36 -3.40 -4.19
CA VAL A 92 7.51 -4.32 -4.16
C VAL A 92 8.39 -4.10 -5.39
N ASP A 93 9.08 -2.96 -5.38
CA ASP A 93 9.77 -2.46 -6.57
C ASP A 93 11.08 -3.19 -6.88
N THR A 94 11.91 -3.32 -5.86
CA THR A 94 13.16 -4.06 -5.83
C THR A 94 13.29 -4.78 -4.49
N ARG A 95 14.20 -5.74 -4.38
CA ARG A 95 14.50 -6.43 -3.11
C ARG A 95 13.27 -7.08 -2.43
N PRO A 96 12.59 -8.05 -3.10
CA PRO A 96 11.42 -8.72 -2.56
C PRO A 96 11.67 -9.35 -1.17
N GLU A 97 12.89 -9.80 -0.89
CA GLU A 97 13.28 -10.37 0.41
C GLU A 97 13.06 -9.41 1.59
N ARG A 98 13.23 -8.09 1.38
CA ARG A 98 12.98 -7.07 2.42
C ARG A 98 11.50 -6.92 2.69
N THR A 99 10.68 -6.96 1.63
CA THR A 99 9.22 -6.99 1.77
C THR A 99 8.78 -8.25 2.51
N LEU A 100 9.26 -9.43 2.11
CA LEU A 100 8.92 -10.69 2.79
C LEU A 100 9.30 -10.66 4.28
N ASN A 101 10.43 -10.06 4.64
CA ASN A 101 10.80 -9.88 6.04
C ASN A 101 9.80 -9.00 6.80
N LEU A 102 9.41 -7.86 6.23
CA LEU A 102 8.39 -6.99 6.82
C LEU A 102 7.03 -7.68 6.95
N LEU A 103 6.62 -8.44 5.93
CA LEU A 103 5.34 -9.17 5.96
C LEU A 103 5.30 -10.22 7.07
N ARG A 104 6.42 -10.88 7.40
CA ARG A 104 6.49 -11.79 8.56
C ARG A 104 6.25 -11.06 9.87
N HIS A 105 6.80 -9.86 10.01
CA HIS A 105 6.56 -9.01 11.19
C HIS A 105 5.10 -8.57 11.25
N GLU A 106 4.54 -8.09 10.14
CA GLU A 106 3.12 -7.73 10.01
C GLU A 106 2.18 -8.88 10.39
N GLN A 107 2.44 -10.08 9.87
CA GLN A 107 1.68 -11.29 10.22
C GLN A 107 1.75 -11.60 11.72
N ALA A 108 2.96 -11.56 12.31
CA ALA A 108 3.16 -11.82 13.73
C ALA A 108 2.42 -10.82 14.65
N ARG A 109 2.13 -9.61 14.16
CA ARG A 109 1.37 -8.58 14.88
C ARG A 109 -0.12 -8.56 14.51
N GLY A 110 -0.53 -9.36 13.53
CA GLY A 110 -1.90 -9.39 13.00
C GLY A 110 -2.28 -8.06 12.33
N VAL A 111 -1.33 -7.42 11.67
CA VAL A 111 -1.53 -6.19 10.89
C VAL A 111 -1.45 -6.56 9.42
N ARG A 112 -2.55 -6.43 8.70
CA ARG A 112 -2.61 -6.75 7.27
C ARG A 112 -2.25 -5.56 6.39
N SER A 113 -1.71 -5.84 5.22
CA SER A 113 -1.31 -4.82 4.23
C SER A 113 -1.74 -5.19 2.81
N ASN A 114 -1.56 -4.26 1.87
CA ASN A 114 -1.78 -4.43 0.44
C ASN A 114 -0.43 -4.51 -0.25
N VAL A 115 -0.09 -5.64 -0.85
CA VAL A 115 1.23 -5.89 -1.45
C VAL A 115 1.10 -5.91 -2.96
N MET A 116 1.80 -4.99 -3.62
CA MET A 116 1.73 -4.76 -5.06
C MET A 116 2.97 -5.36 -5.71
N LEU A 117 2.77 -6.39 -6.53
CA LEU A 117 3.82 -7.25 -7.06
C LEU A 117 3.98 -7.10 -8.57
N PHE A 118 5.21 -7.14 -9.06
CA PHE A 118 5.45 -7.44 -10.47
C PHE A 118 5.24 -8.93 -10.75
N ASN A 119 4.85 -9.26 -11.98
CA ASN A 119 5.06 -10.62 -12.47
C ASN A 119 6.54 -10.84 -12.86
N LYS A 120 7.12 -9.85 -13.56
CA LYS A 120 8.54 -9.82 -13.95
C LYS A 120 9.14 -8.45 -13.63
N ARG A 121 10.31 -8.42 -12.99
CA ARG A 121 11.01 -7.16 -12.67
C ARG A 121 11.93 -6.75 -13.82
N VAL A 122 11.74 -5.54 -14.33
CA VAL A 122 12.59 -4.93 -15.37
C VAL A 122 13.87 -4.35 -14.77
N ASN A 123 15.00 -4.52 -15.44
CA ASN A 123 16.25 -3.79 -15.18
C ASN A 123 16.09 -2.32 -15.63
N ARG A 124 15.46 -1.51 -14.79
CA ARG A 124 15.11 -0.12 -15.15
C ARG A 124 16.30 0.77 -15.46
N ARG A 125 17.46 0.52 -14.84
CA ARG A 125 18.68 1.29 -15.13
C ARG A 125 19.19 1.01 -16.53
N LYS A 126 19.23 -0.27 -16.93
CA LYS A 126 19.62 -0.65 -18.29
C LYS A 126 18.61 -0.13 -19.32
N LEU A 127 17.31 -0.29 -19.05
CA LEU A 127 16.26 0.25 -19.89
C LEU A 127 16.41 1.78 -20.08
N ALA A 128 16.60 2.53 -18.99
CA ALA A 128 16.79 3.98 -19.06
C ALA A 128 18.07 4.40 -19.80
N ALA A 129 19.17 3.66 -19.62
CA ALA A 129 20.46 4.00 -20.20
C ALA A 129 20.61 3.60 -21.67
N THR A 130 19.95 2.52 -22.09
CA THR A 130 20.20 1.88 -23.41
C THR A 130 18.95 1.67 -24.25
N GLY A 131 17.76 1.85 -23.68
CA GLY A 131 16.50 1.47 -24.32
C GLY A 131 16.27 -0.04 -24.44
N GLN A 132 17.16 -0.87 -23.88
CA GLN A 132 17.06 -2.33 -23.98
C GLN A 132 16.30 -2.92 -22.78
N LEU A 133 15.34 -3.79 -23.08
CA LEU A 133 14.63 -4.58 -22.09
C LEU A 133 15.54 -5.70 -21.57
N GLU A 134 15.65 -5.77 -20.25
CA GLU A 134 16.26 -6.89 -19.54
C GLU A 134 15.46 -7.13 -18.26
N TYR A 135 15.34 -8.39 -17.84
CA TYR A 135 14.71 -8.76 -16.58
C TYR A 135 15.76 -9.07 -15.52
N THR A 136 15.41 -8.82 -14.26
CA THR A 136 16.25 -9.13 -13.09
C THR A 136 15.53 -10.14 -12.20
N GLY A 137 16.30 -10.88 -11.39
CA GLY A 137 15.75 -11.80 -10.40
C GLY A 137 14.70 -11.12 -9.51
N TYR A 138 13.61 -11.82 -9.21
CA TYR A 138 12.47 -11.30 -8.47
C TYR A 138 11.79 -12.43 -7.72
N ASP A 139 12.55 -13.02 -6.81
CA ASP A 139 12.14 -14.23 -6.11
C ASP A 139 11.15 -13.90 -4.99
N LEU A 140 9.96 -14.49 -5.09
CA LEU A 140 8.89 -14.36 -4.12
C LEU A 140 8.54 -15.74 -3.56
N ASP A 141 8.36 -15.82 -2.24
CA ASP A 141 7.85 -17.01 -1.58
C ASP A 141 6.31 -17.07 -1.72
N PHE A 142 5.82 -17.54 -2.88
CA PHE A 142 4.39 -17.59 -3.16
C PHE A 142 3.59 -18.49 -2.21
N ASN A 143 4.22 -19.46 -1.54
CA ASN A 143 3.51 -20.27 -0.55
C ASN A 143 3.21 -19.43 0.69
N PHE A 144 4.23 -18.74 1.22
CA PHE A 144 4.04 -17.78 2.29
C PHE A 144 3.02 -16.68 1.93
N LEU A 145 3.07 -16.14 0.71
CA LEU A 145 2.09 -15.13 0.28
C LEU A 145 0.65 -15.67 0.22
N LYS A 146 0.45 -16.93 -0.16
CA LYS A 146 -0.88 -17.58 -0.11
C LYS A 146 -1.39 -17.70 1.32
N ASP A 147 -0.53 -18.05 2.27
CA ASP A 147 -0.88 -18.14 3.69
C ASP A 147 -1.31 -16.76 4.21
N LEU A 148 -0.55 -15.70 3.91
CA LEU A 148 -0.94 -14.32 4.23
C LEU A 148 -2.27 -13.91 3.60
N GLN A 149 -2.53 -14.34 2.36
CA GLN A 149 -3.80 -14.03 1.70
C GLN A 149 -4.98 -14.69 2.42
N ALA A 150 -4.79 -15.90 2.97
CA ALA A 150 -5.78 -16.55 3.83
C ALA A 150 -5.97 -15.79 5.16
N ASP A 151 -4.94 -15.11 5.66
CA ASP A 151 -4.97 -14.24 6.83
C ASP A 151 -5.53 -12.83 6.54
N GLY A 152 -5.99 -12.57 5.31
CA GLY A 152 -6.65 -11.32 4.93
C GLY A 152 -5.72 -10.22 4.41
N PHE A 153 -4.45 -10.54 4.11
CA PHE A 153 -3.59 -9.67 3.31
C PHE A 153 -4.09 -9.62 1.87
N LEU A 154 -3.85 -8.48 1.22
CA LEU A 154 -4.26 -8.26 -0.17
C LEU A 154 -3.03 -8.27 -1.07
N PHE A 155 -3.12 -8.99 -2.19
CA PHE A 155 -2.10 -8.97 -3.23
C PHE A 155 -2.68 -8.38 -4.51
N GLY A 156 -1.94 -7.45 -5.11
CA GLY A 156 -2.32 -6.77 -6.34
C GLY A 156 -1.20 -6.78 -7.36
N TYR A 157 -1.55 -6.49 -8.62
CA TYR A 157 -0.56 -6.32 -9.68
C TYR A 157 0.03 -4.91 -9.62
N HIS A 158 1.35 -4.79 -9.55
CA HIS A 158 2.04 -3.54 -9.76
C HIS A 158 2.42 -3.44 -11.23
N SER A 159 1.64 -2.73 -12.04
CA SER A 159 1.83 -2.77 -13.50
C SER A 159 3.10 -2.06 -13.94
N ASN A 160 4.02 -2.81 -14.52
CA ASN A 160 5.17 -2.32 -15.28
C ASN A 160 5.08 -2.72 -16.78
N ALA A 161 3.87 -3.00 -17.26
CA ALA A 161 3.64 -3.54 -18.60
C ALA A 161 4.13 -2.62 -19.73
N LEU A 162 4.03 -1.30 -19.57
CA LEU A 162 4.48 -0.35 -20.58
C LEU A 162 6.02 -0.30 -20.67
N GLU A 163 6.72 -0.42 -19.55
CA GLU A 163 8.19 -0.60 -19.55
C GLU A 163 8.60 -1.92 -20.21
N GLN A 164 7.87 -3.00 -19.93
CA GLN A 164 8.10 -4.31 -20.56
C GLN A 164 7.85 -4.30 -22.08
N ALA A 165 6.90 -3.50 -22.53
CA ALA A 165 6.55 -3.37 -23.94
C ALA A 165 7.46 -2.41 -24.72
N LEU A 166 8.50 -1.85 -24.10
CA LEU A 166 9.28 -0.74 -24.69
C LEU A 166 8.38 0.42 -25.15
N PHE A 167 7.34 0.68 -24.37
CA PHE A 167 6.34 1.73 -24.57
C PHE A 167 5.41 1.56 -25.80
N ASP A 168 5.31 0.35 -26.35
CA ASP A 168 4.24 -0.03 -27.27
C ASP A 168 2.94 -0.32 -26.50
N PHE A 169 1.86 0.41 -26.79
CA PHE A 169 0.60 0.31 -26.05
C PHE A 169 -0.13 -1.01 -26.27
N ASP A 170 -0.17 -1.53 -27.50
CA ASP A 170 -0.90 -2.75 -27.81
C ASP A 170 -0.21 -3.96 -27.18
N LEU A 171 1.11 -4.01 -27.28
CA LEU A 171 1.93 -5.01 -26.60
C LEU A 171 1.81 -4.86 -25.07
N ALA A 172 1.78 -3.64 -24.53
CA ALA A 172 1.61 -3.43 -23.09
C ALA A 172 0.25 -3.94 -22.58
N GLN A 173 -0.83 -3.76 -23.35
CA GLN A 173 -2.13 -4.34 -23.01
C GLN A 173 -2.08 -5.86 -22.96
N GLN A 174 -1.38 -6.49 -23.92
CA GLN A 174 -1.19 -7.94 -23.91
C GLN A 174 -0.37 -8.40 -22.70
N ILE A 175 0.76 -7.74 -22.42
CA ILE A 175 1.61 -8.06 -21.25
C ILE A 175 0.83 -7.90 -19.94
N PHE A 176 -0.01 -6.85 -19.81
CA PHE A 176 -0.86 -6.66 -18.64
C PHE A 176 -1.76 -7.89 -18.39
N ARG A 177 -2.39 -8.43 -19.43
CA ARG A 177 -3.25 -9.63 -19.32
C ARG A 177 -2.45 -10.83 -18.86
N ASP A 178 -1.31 -11.05 -19.52
CA ASP A 178 -0.48 -12.23 -19.28
C ASP A 178 0.09 -12.20 -17.87
N ASP A 179 0.53 -11.03 -17.40
CA ASP A 179 1.01 -10.83 -16.04
C ASP A 179 -0.08 -11.08 -14.99
N VAL A 180 -1.27 -10.52 -15.18
CA VAL A 180 -2.40 -10.77 -14.26
C VAL A 180 -2.79 -12.24 -14.28
N ALA A 181 -2.83 -12.89 -15.45
CA ALA A 181 -3.16 -14.31 -15.56
C ALA A 181 -2.11 -15.21 -14.89
N GLU A 182 -0.82 -14.89 -15.02
CA GLU A 182 0.28 -15.61 -14.34
C GLU A 182 0.20 -15.44 -12.82
N LEU A 183 0.02 -14.21 -12.34
CA LEU A 183 -0.13 -13.95 -10.90
C LEU A 183 -1.38 -14.65 -10.34
N ARG A 184 -2.49 -14.66 -11.10
CA ARG A 184 -3.75 -15.35 -10.71
C ARG A 184 -3.64 -16.86 -10.56
N ARG A 185 -2.65 -17.49 -11.20
CA ARG A 185 -2.35 -18.91 -10.98
C ARG A 185 -1.77 -19.18 -9.59
N LYS A 186 -1.31 -18.13 -8.89
CA LYS A 186 -0.62 -18.23 -7.59
C LYS A 186 -1.38 -17.52 -6.47
N LEU A 187 -2.07 -16.41 -6.74
CA LEU A 187 -2.73 -15.56 -5.77
C LEU A 187 -4.06 -15.03 -6.31
N ASN A 188 -5.01 -14.66 -5.45
CA ASN A 188 -6.18 -13.91 -5.89
C ASN A 188 -5.78 -12.46 -6.17
N ILE A 189 -5.82 -12.05 -7.44
CA ILE A 189 -5.46 -10.70 -7.90
C ILE A 189 -6.70 -10.00 -8.46
N ASP A 190 -7.27 -9.07 -7.70
CA ASP A 190 -8.45 -8.29 -8.08
C ASP A 190 -8.17 -6.79 -8.19
N PHE A 191 -6.96 -6.37 -7.82
CA PHE A 191 -6.54 -4.97 -7.77
C PHE A 191 -5.20 -4.79 -8.46
N TYR A 192 -4.97 -3.59 -8.98
CA TYR A 192 -3.67 -3.21 -9.51
C TYR A 192 -3.36 -1.72 -9.27
N THR A 193 -2.09 -1.39 -9.30
CA THR A 193 -1.55 -0.03 -9.28
C THR A 193 -0.54 0.11 -10.41
N ALA A 194 -0.56 1.23 -11.12
CA ALA A 194 0.47 1.47 -12.13
C ALA A 194 1.80 1.82 -11.46
N HIS A 195 2.89 1.24 -11.94
CA HIS A 195 4.23 1.61 -11.48
C HIS A 195 4.67 2.92 -12.15
N GLY A 196 5.23 3.85 -11.38
CA GLY A 196 5.69 5.14 -11.93
C GLY A 196 6.80 4.98 -12.98
N GLY A 197 7.68 3.98 -12.79
CA GLY A 197 8.64 3.51 -13.79
C GLY A 197 9.64 4.53 -14.35
N THR A 198 10.43 4.05 -15.30
CA THR A 198 11.22 4.89 -16.19
C THR A 198 10.30 5.52 -17.25
N PRO A 199 10.31 6.85 -17.45
CA PRO A 199 9.53 7.48 -18.51
C PRO A 199 10.12 7.12 -19.89
N GLY A 200 9.23 6.81 -20.83
CA GLY A 200 9.56 6.57 -22.24
C GLY A 200 9.51 7.83 -23.10
N PRO A 201 9.45 7.66 -24.44
CA PRO A 201 9.28 8.77 -25.37
C PRO A 201 8.07 9.64 -25.01
N ASN A 202 8.20 10.97 -25.12
CA ASN A 202 7.15 11.92 -24.73
C ASN A 202 6.72 11.84 -23.26
N ASN A 203 7.57 11.30 -22.39
CA ASN A 203 7.33 11.18 -20.95
C ASN A 203 6.13 10.27 -20.57
N ILE A 204 5.76 9.34 -21.46
CA ILE A 204 4.76 8.30 -21.18
C ILE A 204 5.34 7.25 -20.21
N ASN A 205 4.50 6.72 -19.32
CA ASN A 205 4.87 5.67 -18.36
C ASN A 205 3.64 4.80 -18.02
N ASN A 206 3.78 3.80 -17.13
CA ASN A 206 2.70 2.84 -16.90
C ASN A 206 1.40 3.47 -16.38
N ARG A 207 1.44 4.65 -15.76
CA ARG A 207 0.20 5.36 -15.32
C ARG A 207 -0.67 5.81 -16.49
N ASP A 208 -0.09 5.89 -17.68
CA ASP A 208 -0.75 6.36 -18.90
C ASP A 208 -1.38 5.19 -19.67
N LEU A 209 -1.15 3.95 -19.23
CA LEU A 209 -1.77 2.74 -19.78
C LEU A 209 -3.09 2.44 -19.04
N PRO A 210 -4.26 2.67 -19.66
CA PRO A 210 -5.52 2.24 -19.06
C PRO A 210 -5.58 0.71 -19.01
N PRO A 211 -6.33 0.13 -18.06
CA PRO A 211 -6.50 -1.32 -18.00
C PRO A 211 -7.17 -1.82 -19.28
N PRO A 212 -6.87 -3.05 -19.73
CA PRO A 212 -7.52 -3.60 -20.92
C PRO A 212 -9.06 -3.65 -20.74
N PRO A 213 -9.87 -3.27 -21.75
CA PRO A 213 -11.32 -3.10 -21.57
C PRO A 213 -12.07 -4.32 -21.03
N ASP A 214 -11.75 -5.53 -21.48
CA ASP A 214 -12.33 -6.79 -21.02
C ASP A 214 -11.83 -7.22 -19.63
N MET A 215 -10.76 -6.59 -19.11
CA MET A 215 -10.30 -6.81 -17.74
C MET A 215 -11.04 -5.94 -16.71
N LEU A 216 -11.72 -4.86 -17.14
CA LEU A 216 -12.39 -3.88 -16.26
C LEU A 216 -13.41 -4.51 -15.30
N ALA A 217 -14.04 -5.62 -15.71
CA ALA A 217 -15.00 -6.32 -14.87
C ALA A 217 -14.33 -7.07 -13.70
N GLY A 218 -13.09 -7.50 -13.88
CA GLY A 218 -12.38 -8.41 -12.98
C GLY A 218 -11.17 -7.80 -12.27
N ILE A 219 -10.75 -6.57 -12.57
CA ILE A 219 -9.61 -5.93 -11.89
C ILE A 219 -9.87 -4.44 -11.66
N GLN A 220 -9.46 -3.93 -10.49
CA GLN A 220 -9.67 -2.54 -10.08
C GLN A 220 -8.36 -1.75 -9.99
N TRP A 221 -8.30 -0.56 -10.59
CA TRP A 221 -7.14 0.34 -10.54
C TRP A 221 -7.15 1.21 -9.28
N VAL A 222 -6.24 1.02 -8.33
CA VAL A 222 -6.34 1.66 -7.00
C VAL A 222 -5.27 2.71 -6.68
N HIS A 223 -4.24 2.86 -7.52
CA HIS A 223 -3.21 3.88 -7.33
C HIS A 223 -2.44 4.22 -8.63
N ASN A 224 -1.82 5.41 -8.67
CA ASN A 224 -1.08 5.98 -9.81
C ASN A 224 -1.90 6.02 -11.11
N GLY A 225 -2.91 6.88 -11.17
CA GLY A 225 -3.77 7.09 -12.34
C GLY A 225 -5.25 7.11 -11.96
N ALA A 226 -5.66 6.16 -11.11
CA ALA A 226 -6.94 6.16 -10.42
C ALA A 226 -6.71 5.86 -8.93
N THR A 227 -7.38 6.59 -8.04
CA THR A 227 -7.28 6.34 -6.60
C THR A 227 -8.62 6.51 -5.92
N PRO A 228 -9.04 5.60 -5.02
CA PRO A 228 -10.13 5.93 -4.11
C PRO A 228 -9.71 7.11 -3.23
N TRP A 229 -10.68 7.89 -2.77
CA TRP A 229 -10.38 9.11 -2.02
C TRP A 229 -9.93 8.81 -0.59
N PHE A 230 -8.80 9.33 -0.16
CA PHE A 230 -8.35 9.27 1.24
C PHE A 230 -8.28 10.68 1.81
N ASP A 231 -8.51 10.80 3.11
CA ASP A 231 -8.46 12.09 3.81
C ASP A 231 -7.02 12.64 3.85
N SER A 232 -6.01 11.76 3.87
CA SER A 232 -4.63 12.10 3.52
C SER A 232 -3.80 10.87 3.12
N ASN A 233 -2.64 11.09 2.50
CA ASN A 233 -1.75 10.04 1.99
C ASN A 233 -0.29 10.30 2.38
N TYR A 234 0.40 9.25 2.82
CA TYR A 234 1.86 9.21 2.91
C TYR A 234 2.42 8.32 1.81
N SER A 235 3.54 8.75 1.24
CA SER A 235 4.35 7.91 0.36
C SER A 235 5.83 8.26 0.49
N ASP A 236 6.65 7.23 0.70
CA ASP A 236 8.10 7.27 0.53
C ASP A 236 8.52 7.13 -0.95
N GLY A 237 7.56 7.02 -1.87
CA GLY A 237 7.80 7.03 -3.30
C GLY A 237 8.53 8.30 -3.73
N GLY A 238 9.61 8.11 -4.50
CA GLY A 238 10.48 9.19 -4.92
C GLY A 238 11.18 9.88 -3.74
N ILE A 239 11.51 9.15 -2.67
CA ILE A 239 12.32 9.67 -1.55
C ILE A 239 13.64 10.26 -2.02
N ASN A 240 14.21 9.71 -3.10
CA ASN A 240 15.43 10.20 -3.74
C ASN A 240 15.20 11.31 -4.78
N SER A 241 13.95 11.74 -5.00
CA SER A 241 13.66 12.79 -5.97
C SER A 241 14.15 14.16 -5.48
N PRO A 242 14.84 14.96 -6.33
CA PRO A 242 15.24 16.31 -5.96
C PRO A 242 14.03 17.25 -5.78
N LYS A 243 12.89 16.94 -6.40
CA LYS A 243 11.65 17.73 -6.32
C LYS A 243 10.93 17.62 -4.98
N ARG A 244 11.35 16.70 -4.12
CA ARG A 244 10.67 16.38 -2.86
C ARG A 244 11.53 16.87 -1.69
N ASP A 245 10.90 17.57 -0.75
CA ASP A 245 11.54 18.04 0.46
C ASP A 245 11.78 16.85 1.42
N PRO A 246 13.04 16.52 1.79
CA PRO A 246 13.35 15.37 2.62
C PRO A 246 12.93 15.60 4.08
N SER A 247 12.80 16.85 4.54
CA SER A 247 12.38 17.16 5.90
C SER A 247 10.92 16.79 6.17
N LYS A 248 10.10 16.71 5.12
CA LYS A 248 8.67 16.38 5.17
C LYS A 248 8.38 14.89 4.97
N ARG A 249 9.38 14.03 5.21
CA ARG A 249 9.31 12.58 4.95
C ARG A 249 9.23 11.72 6.20
N ASP A 250 9.23 12.33 7.38
CA ASP A 250 8.96 11.62 8.63
C ASP A 250 7.52 11.08 8.63
N LEU A 251 7.36 9.76 8.71
CA LEU A 251 6.05 9.12 8.79
C LEU A 251 5.31 9.51 10.07
N ARG A 252 6.04 9.82 11.15
CA ARG A 252 5.46 10.21 12.44
C ARG A 252 4.67 11.51 12.32
N ASP A 253 5.18 12.48 11.56
CA ASP A 253 4.49 13.75 11.31
C ASP A 253 3.18 13.56 10.55
N PHE A 254 3.12 12.57 9.66
CA PHE A 254 1.89 12.20 8.98
C PHE A 254 0.87 11.59 9.95
N VAL A 255 1.30 10.64 10.78
CA VAL A 255 0.44 9.96 11.76
C VAL A 255 -0.14 10.94 12.79
N ARG A 256 0.64 11.92 13.25
CA ARG A 256 0.18 12.96 14.17
C ARG A 256 -1.04 13.73 13.67
N GLN A 257 -1.24 13.82 12.36
CA GLN A 257 -2.35 14.56 11.75
C GLN A 257 -3.64 13.75 11.65
N TRP A 258 -3.62 12.46 12.01
CA TRP A 258 -4.76 11.58 11.84
C TRP A 258 -5.89 11.90 12.83
N LYS A 259 -7.13 11.70 12.38
CA LYS A 259 -8.36 12.01 13.11
C LYS A 259 -9.35 10.84 13.03
N PRO A 260 -10.07 10.51 14.13
CA PRO A 260 -11.14 9.52 14.08
C PRO A 260 -12.21 9.83 13.04
N GLY A 261 -12.76 8.79 12.40
CA GLY A 261 -13.75 8.88 11.33
C GLY A 261 -13.17 9.08 9.93
N ASN A 262 -11.86 9.35 9.82
CA ASN A 262 -11.17 9.51 8.56
C ASN A 262 -10.42 8.24 8.14
N ARG A 263 -10.05 8.18 6.87
CA ARG A 263 -9.19 7.12 6.32
C ARG A 263 -7.91 7.65 5.68
N TYR A 264 -6.82 6.95 5.94
CA TYR A 264 -5.47 7.34 5.52
C TYR A 264 -4.80 6.21 4.76
N ARG A 265 -3.97 6.55 3.77
CA ARG A 265 -3.11 5.59 3.09
C ARG A 265 -1.65 5.83 3.45
N VAL A 266 -0.94 4.77 3.79
CA VAL A 266 0.51 4.74 3.95
C VAL A 266 1.08 3.82 2.89
N LEU A 267 1.71 4.40 1.87
CA LEU A 267 2.40 3.65 0.82
C LEU A 267 3.91 3.65 1.12
N THR A 268 4.49 2.47 1.28
CA THR A 268 5.95 2.33 1.44
C THR A 268 6.56 1.44 0.36
N HIS A 269 7.86 1.61 0.12
CA HIS A 269 8.67 0.71 -0.70
C HIS A 269 9.63 0.00 0.26
N PRO A 270 9.33 -1.24 0.72
CA PRO A 270 10.14 -1.91 1.74
C PRO A 270 11.62 -2.06 1.42
N GLN A 271 12.00 -1.94 0.14
CA GLN A 271 13.40 -1.88 -0.28
C GLN A 271 14.22 -0.78 0.44
N TYR A 272 13.58 0.30 0.91
CA TYR A 272 14.26 1.38 1.63
C TYR A 272 14.56 1.06 3.10
N TYR A 273 14.01 -0.04 3.63
CA TYR A 273 14.05 -0.41 5.04
C TYR A 273 14.85 -1.70 5.26
N HIS A 274 15.94 -1.63 6.04
CA HIS A 274 16.80 -2.79 6.30
C HIS A 274 17.72 -2.53 7.50
N ASP A 275 18.19 -3.57 8.19
CA ASP A 275 19.22 -3.48 9.22
C ASP A 275 20.39 -4.43 8.90
N PRO A 276 21.66 -3.96 8.90
CA PRO A 276 22.04 -2.55 8.94
C PRO A 276 21.59 -1.80 7.68
N CYS A 277 21.27 -0.50 7.81
CA CYS A 277 21.01 0.38 6.67
C CYS A 277 22.22 1.27 6.34
N GLY A 278 22.40 1.57 5.06
CA GLY A 278 23.30 2.61 4.60
C GLY A 278 22.81 4.01 4.96
N ARG A 279 23.63 5.03 4.72
CA ARG A 279 23.24 6.43 4.89
C ARG A 279 22.71 6.98 3.57
N SER A 280 21.46 7.45 3.55
CA SER A 280 20.92 8.11 2.35
C SER A 280 21.58 9.48 2.17
N PRO A 281 22.17 9.78 1.00
CA PRO A 281 22.64 11.13 0.69
C PRO A 281 21.54 12.19 0.74
N ARG A 282 20.30 11.81 0.39
CA ARG A 282 19.17 12.75 0.23
C ARG A 282 18.55 13.20 1.55
N LEU A 283 18.39 12.26 2.48
CA LEU A 283 17.83 12.42 3.82
C LEU A 283 18.84 12.89 4.86
N SER A 284 20.14 12.71 4.60
CA SER A 284 21.21 13.11 5.51
C SER A 284 21.12 14.58 5.87
N GLY A 285 21.33 14.88 7.15
CA GLY A 285 21.23 16.23 7.70
C GLY A 285 19.81 16.68 8.02
N THR A 286 18.77 15.92 7.68
CA THR A 286 17.42 16.21 8.20
C THR A 286 17.30 15.73 9.64
N ALA A 287 16.71 16.56 10.51
CA ALA A 287 16.66 16.30 11.94
C ALA A 287 16.00 14.94 12.27
N TRP A 288 14.85 14.64 11.67
CA TRP A 288 14.13 13.39 11.91
C TRP A 288 14.95 12.15 11.51
N TYR A 289 15.67 12.22 10.39
CA TYR A 289 16.40 11.07 9.86
C TYR A 289 17.63 10.75 10.71
N GLU A 290 18.37 11.78 11.12
CA GLU A 290 19.52 11.61 12.00
C GLU A 290 19.09 11.13 13.39
N GLU A 291 17.97 11.65 13.92
CA GLU A 291 17.35 11.20 15.18
C GLU A 291 16.99 9.70 15.11
N VAL A 292 16.24 9.29 14.08
CA VAL A 292 15.83 7.88 13.88
C VAL A 292 17.06 6.99 13.78
N ARG A 293 18.04 7.32 12.94
CA ARG A 293 19.24 6.48 12.81
C ARG A 293 20.03 6.38 14.10
N ALA A 294 20.20 7.49 14.81
CA ALA A 294 20.90 7.48 16.10
C ALA A 294 20.18 6.57 17.11
N ALA A 295 18.86 6.68 17.20
CA ALA A 295 18.03 5.87 18.09
C ALA A 295 18.16 4.36 17.81
N TYR A 296 18.01 3.92 16.56
CA TYR A 296 18.13 2.50 16.21
C TYR A 296 19.57 1.98 16.34
N ASN A 297 20.58 2.79 16.05
CA ASN A 297 21.98 2.38 16.21
C ASN A 297 22.41 2.26 17.69
N SER A 298 21.80 3.03 18.59
CA SER A 298 22.12 3.00 20.03
C SER A 298 21.26 2.02 20.82
N GLY A 299 20.31 1.33 20.19
CA GLY A 299 19.34 0.46 20.88
C GLY A 299 18.26 1.21 21.66
N ASP A 300 18.08 2.51 21.40
CA ASP A 300 17.07 3.38 22.03
C ASP A 300 15.92 3.63 21.04
N SER A 301 15.39 2.56 20.44
CA SER A 301 14.33 2.65 19.42
C SER A 301 12.96 2.94 20.02
N GLU A 302 12.71 2.53 21.26
CA GLU A 302 11.42 2.68 21.95
C GLU A 302 10.94 4.15 21.99
N ARG A 303 11.87 5.12 22.08
CA ARG A 303 11.53 6.54 22.11
C ARG A 303 11.03 7.09 20.77
N VAL A 304 11.30 6.43 19.65
CA VAL A 304 11.04 6.98 18.31
C VAL A 304 9.54 7.14 18.07
N TRP A 305 8.74 6.19 18.58
CA TRP A 305 7.29 6.16 18.41
C TRP A 305 6.50 6.50 19.68
N SER A 306 7.12 6.46 20.87
CA SER A 306 6.42 6.66 22.16
C SER A 306 5.73 8.03 22.31
N GLY A 307 6.26 9.07 21.65
CA GLY A 307 5.69 10.42 21.65
C GLY A 307 4.64 10.70 20.56
N VAL A 308 4.31 9.72 19.71
CA VAL A 308 3.39 9.92 18.59
C VAL A 308 1.94 9.81 19.06
N LYS A 309 1.26 10.95 19.13
CA LYS A 309 -0.18 11.04 19.40
C LYS A 309 -0.90 11.58 18.18
N THR A 310 -2.03 10.98 17.83
CA THR A 310 -2.94 11.50 16.80
C THR A 310 -3.68 12.72 17.33
N VAL A 311 -4.36 13.47 16.46
CA VAL A 311 -5.25 14.56 16.90
C VAL A 311 -6.43 13.90 17.63
N GLU A 312 -6.39 13.90 18.97
CA GLU A 312 -7.55 13.53 19.78
C GLU A 312 -8.72 14.40 19.33
N ASN A 313 -9.93 13.81 19.28
CA ASN A 313 -11.15 14.59 19.17
C ASN A 313 -11.22 15.49 20.41
N GLU A 314 -10.61 16.67 20.33
CA GLU A 314 -10.93 17.79 21.20
C GLU A 314 -12.45 17.83 21.23
N ARG A 315 -12.97 17.49 22.41
CA ARG A 315 -14.36 17.20 22.69
C ARG A 315 -15.27 18.00 21.77
N VAL A 316 -15.99 17.31 20.89
CA VAL A 316 -17.33 17.77 20.52
C VAL A 316 -18.13 17.66 21.81
N SER A 317 -17.94 18.63 22.71
CA SER A 317 -18.89 18.91 23.77
C SER A 317 -20.22 19.00 23.04
N PRO A 318 -21.20 18.16 23.38
CA PRO A 318 -22.52 18.34 22.79
C PRO A 318 -22.88 19.78 23.11
N LEU A 319 -23.00 20.62 22.07
CA LEU A 319 -23.64 21.91 22.19
C LEU A 319 -24.96 21.59 22.86
N VAL A 320 -25.05 21.94 24.15
CA VAL A 320 -26.27 21.88 24.92
C VAL A 320 -27.24 22.74 24.13
N SER A 321 -28.10 22.08 23.37
CA SER A 321 -29.19 22.70 22.63
C SER A 321 -30.24 23.10 23.66
N GLY A 322 -29.90 24.14 24.42
CA GLY A 322 -30.88 24.96 25.11
C GLY A 322 -31.68 25.71 24.05
N LYS A 323 -32.80 25.12 23.62
CA LYS A 323 -34.12 25.77 23.62
C LYS A 323 -35.20 24.82 23.10
N SER A 324 -36.00 24.38 24.07
CA SER A 324 -37.43 24.14 24.01
C SER A 324 -38.19 24.59 22.75
N GLY A 325 -38.99 23.68 22.20
CA GLY A 325 -40.31 24.06 21.67
C GLY A 325 -40.69 23.46 20.32
N VAL A 326 -41.86 22.82 20.35
CA VAL A 326 -42.78 22.51 19.23
C VAL A 326 -42.49 21.21 18.48
N GLY A 327 -43.43 20.28 18.64
CA GLY A 327 -43.34 18.92 18.15
C GLY A 327 -43.78 18.74 16.70
N SER A 328 -43.50 17.55 16.17
CA SER A 328 -44.43 16.75 15.37
C SER A 328 -43.76 15.48 14.85
N ASN A 329 -44.55 14.41 14.84
CA ASN A 329 -44.53 13.21 14.00
C ASN A 329 -43.23 12.40 13.86
N LYS A 330 -43.15 11.36 14.70
CA LYS A 330 -42.34 10.15 14.46
C LYS A 330 -42.88 9.38 13.26
N VAL A 331 -42.26 9.54 12.09
CA VAL A 331 -42.27 8.49 11.06
C VAL A 331 -41.16 7.51 11.40
N LYS A 332 -41.55 6.31 11.86
CA LYS A 332 -40.63 5.16 11.99
C LYS A 332 -40.26 4.69 10.57
N VAL A 333 -39.14 5.18 10.05
CA VAL A 333 -38.48 4.51 8.92
C VAL A 333 -37.68 3.35 9.51
N ALA A 334 -38.30 2.17 9.53
CA ALA A 334 -37.58 0.92 9.75
C ALA A 334 -36.73 0.65 8.50
N VAL A 335 -35.50 1.17 8.48
CA VAL A 335 -34.52 0.79 7.46
C VAL A 335 -34.11 -0.65 7.75
N ASN A 336 -34.37 -1.53 6.78
CA ASN A 336 -34.15 -2.96 6.85
C ASN A 336 -32.63 -3.28 6.80
N SER A 337 -31.94 -3.05 7.92
CA SER A 337 -30.52 -3.35 8.14
C SER A 337 -30.15 -4.82 7.91
N LYS A 338 -31.14 -5.73 7.84
CA LYS A 338 -30.94 -7.14 7.48
C LYS A 338 -30.55 -7.36 6.02
N GLN A 339 -30.82 -6.44 5.09
CA GLN A 339 -30.45 -6.64 3.67
C GLN A 339 -28.97 -6.33 3.38
N ILE A 340 -28.36 -5.38 4.09
CA ILE A 340 -26.92 -5.06 3.94
C ILE A 340 -26.08 -6.16 4.60
N LEU A 341 -26.49 -6.63 5.78
CA LEU A 341 -25.82 -7.74 6.47
C LEU A 341 -25.91 -9.06 5.68
N ARG A 342 -27.03 -9.31 4.97
CA ARG A 342 -27.19 -10.48 4.09
C ARG A 342 -26.26 -10.47 2.88
N ARG A 343 -25.93 -9.30 2.31
CA ARG A 343 -24.94 -9.23 1.20
C ARG A 343 -23.51 -9.46 1.67
N PHE A 344 -23.18 -9.03 2.89
CA PHE A 344 -21.87 -9.28 3.49
C PHE A 344 -21.68 -10.77 3.83
N ILE A 345 -22.66 -11.39 4.49
CA ILE A 345 -22.64 -12.82 4.84
C ILE A 345 -22.71 -13.72 3.59
N SER A 346 -23.45 -13.33 2.56
CA SER A 346 -23.54 -14.10 1.31
C SER A 346 -22.21 -14.14 0.55
N ARG A 347 -21.36 -13.11 0.65
CA ARG A 347 -20.02 -13.11 0.04
C ARG A 347 -19.09 -14.05 0.80
N THR A 348 -19.12 -14.04 2.14
CA THR A 348 -18.35 -14.97 2.97
C THR A 348 -18.77 -16.43 2.78
N LEU A 349 -20.07 -16.70 2.64
CA LEU A 349 -20.59 -18.05 2.40
C LEU A 349 -20.37 -18.56 0.96
N SER A 350 -20.29 -17.66 -0.04
CA SER A 350 -19.93 -18.01 -1.41
C SER A 350 -18.48 -18.50 -1.52
N LEU A 351 -17.56 -17.89 -0.76
CA LEU A 351 -16.15 -18.28 -0.69
C LEU A 351 -15.92 -19.60 0.06
N LEU A 352 -16.83 -19.97 0.97
CA LEU A 352 -16.79 -21.25 1.69
C LEU A 352 -17.42 -22.42 0.91
N ARG A 353 -18.16 -22.15 -0.17
CA ARG A 353 -18.82 -23.18 -1.01
C ARG A 353 -18.07 -23.48 -2.31
N SER A 354 -16.98 -22.78 -2.59
CA SER A 354 -16.11 -23.02 -3.75
C SER A 354 -14.78 -23.69 -3.36
N LYS A 355 -14.72 -24.32 -2.19
CA LYS A 355 -13.62 -25.22 -1.77
C LYS A 355 -14.10 -26.65 -1.77
#